data_AF-A0A1V5XRH5-F1
#
_entry.id   AF-A0A1V5XRH5-F1
#
_cell.length_a   1.000
_cell.length_b   1.000
_cell.length_c   1.000
_cell.angle_alpha   90.00
_cell.angle_beta   90.00
_cell.angle_gamma   90.00
#
_symmetry.space_group_name_H-M   'P 1'
#
loop_
_entity.id
_entity.type
_entity.pdbx_description
1 polymer ?
#
loop_
_entity_poly.entity_id
_entity_poly.type
_entity_poly.pdbx_seq_one_letter_code
_entity_poly.pdbx_strand_id
1 'polypeptide(L)'
;MNSKFPGRGGRPANMLWLGAIFLVLACQFSATSAESGAPVPPEKFSDDYYKVYGTPDLTVSLDSYRLYQGEKSSLYLTVANRGRVTSFQVNEEPGANRREEIIAAQKEQELEKLRTTAQDVSVRLRAENESAIDITRSVAYPGNIREGQTSARLEFPIEAYENAAPGLYRIYADLNYTYQRDVSVEGDEDRPESPDVFYWYQPLSQTLPFDLIVERHSLAEFAILNTSPQTLSAGSEDNVVKIAIKNVGSEAAKDLVARLVPESGIYVAVDESPIPILEPGEEAELIYKLDVSKDAVPGKKYRLTVNFEFSDRFREDLTDWENAYLSIEQDGAGRSAAWALLLLLPAGLIIAVKNRDKIKGKIKDRS
;
A
#
# COMPACT_ATOMS: atom_id res chain seq x y z
N MET A 1 -88.17 -64.83 0.93
CA MET A 1 -89.49 -64.17 1.06
C MET A 1 -89.47 -62.87 0.27
N ASN A 2 -90.52 -62.67 -0.54
CA ASN A 2 -91.05 -61.44 -1.17
C ASN A 2 -90.46 -60.09 -0.69
N SER A 3 -90.35 -59.02 -1.47
CA SER A 3 -90.69 -58.70 -2.88
C SER A 3 -90.40 -57.20 -3.08
N LYS A 4 -89.87 -56.81 -4.25
CA LYS A 4 -90.25 -55.65 -5.11
C LYS A 4 -90.48 -54.27 -4.46
N PHE A 5 -89.96 -53.13 -4.94
CA PHE A 5 -89.79 -52.66 -6.33
C PHE A 5 -89.07 -51.27 -6.31
N PRO A 6 -88.75 -50.63 -7.46
CA PRO A 6 -87.51 -49.86 -7.65
C PRO A 6 -87.74 -48.42 -8.17
N GLY A 7 -86.64 -47.72 -8.42
CA GLY A 7 -86.48 -47.05 -9.71
C GLY A 7 -86.57 -45.52 -9.76
N ARG A 8 -85.46 -44.97 -10.25
CA ARG A 8 -85.24 -43.78 -11.12
C ARG A 8 -84.19 -42.89 -10.48
N GLY A 9 -83.08 -42.57 -11.12
CA GLY A 9 -82.73 -42.63 -12.54
C GLY A 9 -82.05 -41.29 -12.88
N GLY A 10 -80.81 -41.33 -13.37
CA GLY A 10 -80.08 -40.13 -13.78
C GLY A 10 -78.56 -40.28 -13.73
N ARG A 11 -78.00 -41.04 -14.68
CA ARG A 11 -76.57 -41.12 -15.05
C ARG A 11 -76.11 -39.82 -15.75
N PRO A 12 -74.84 -39.69 -16.21
CA PRO A 12 -73.58 -39.90 -15.49
C PRO A 12 -72.58 -38.73 -15.75
N ALA A 13 -71.45 -38.81 -15.06
CA ALA A 13 -70.22 -38.10 -15.37
C ALA A 13 -69.79 -38.23 -16.84
N ASN A 14 -69.23 -37.16 -17.40
CA ASN A 14 -68.13 -37.21 -18.35
C ASN A 14 -67.35 -35.88 -18.37
N MET A 15 -66.20 -35.97 -17.70
CA MET A 15 -64.91 -35.35 -17.96
C MET A 15 -64.78 -34.53 -19.26
N LEU A 16 -64.48 -33.24 -19.12
CA LEU A 16 -63.76 -32.45 -20.12
C LEU A 16 -62.73 -31.58 -19.39
N TRP A 17 -61.49 -31.78 -19.82
CA TRP A 17 -60.26 -31.17 -19.36
C TRP A 17 -60.15 -29.75 -19.94
N LEU A 18 -59.94 -28.74 -19.11
CA LEU A 18 -59.45 -27.43 -19.53
C LEU A 18 -58.69 -26.81 -18.36
N GLY A 19 -57.42 -26.50 -18.62
CA GLY A 19 -56.44 -26.09 -17.63
C GLY A 19 -56.55 -24.64 -17.17
N ALA A 20 -55.80 -24.40 -16.11
CA ALA A 20 -55.18 -23.15 -15.69
C ALA A 20 -56.11 -21.93 -15.51
N ILE A 21 -56.34 -21.57 -14.24
CA ILE A 21 -55.82 -20.36 -13.59
C ILE A 21 -56.11 -20.56 -12.09
N PHE A 22 -55.09 -20.95 -11.32
CA PHE A 22 -55.16 -20.89 -9.86
C PHE A 22 -54.82 -19.45 -9.48
N LEU A 23 -55.85 -18.64 -9.22
CA LEU A 23 -55.70 -17.31 -8.67
C LEU A 23 -55.39 -17.48 -7.18
N VAL A 24 -54.10 -17.68 -6.86
CA VAL A 24 -53.61 -17.62 -5.48
C VAL A 24 -53.68 -16.15 -5.08
N LEU A 25 -54.79 -15.77 -4.43
CA LEU A 25 -54.91 -14.51 -3.72
C LEU A 25 -54.05 -14.63 -2.44
N ALA A 26 -52.74 -14.54 -2.61
CA ALA A 26 -51.84 -14.30 -1.49
C ALA A 26 -52.15 -12.88 -0.98
N CYS A 27 -52.84 -12.80 0.16
CA CYS A 27 -52.87 -11.59 0.95
C CYS A 27 -51.43 -11.19 1.25
N GLN A 28 -50.91 -10.22 0.50
CA GLN A 28 -49.71 -9.48 0.83
C GLN A 28 -50.07 -8.62 2.05
N PHE A 29 -50.03 -9.20 3.24
CA PHE A 29 -49.82 -8.42 4.45
C PHE A 29 -48.41 -7.84 4.31
N SER A 30 -48.32 -6.61 3.84
CA SER A 30 -47.12 -5.80 4.07
C SER A 30 -47.06 -5.60 5.57
N ALA A 31 -46.25 -6.39 6.26
CA ALA A 31 -45.83 -6.07 7.59
C ALA A 31 -44.99 -4.79 7.48
N THR A 32 -45.61 -3.64 7.70
CA THR A 32 -44.87 -2.44 8.07
C THR A 32 -44.19 -2.76 9.39
N SER A 33 -42.92 -3.15 9.33
CA SER A 33 -42.03 -3.03 10.47
C SER A 33 -41.97 -1.54 10.78
N ALA A 34 -42.73 -1.11 11.78
CA ALA A 34 -42.38 0.12 12.46
C ALA A 34 -41.00 -0.15 13.08
N GLU A 35 -39.96 0.47 12.52
CA GLU A 35 -38.74 0.71 13.30
C GLU A 35 -39.17 1.58 14.48
N SER A 36 -39.53 0.91 15.58
CA SER A 36 -39.51 1.56 16.88
C SER A 36 -38.03 1.85 17.14
N GLY A 37 -37.58 3.04 16.77
CA GLY A 37 -36.31 3.57 17.27
C GLY A 37 -36.28 3.41 18.79
N ALA A 38 -35.10 3.16 19.36
CA ALA A 38 -34.95 3.06 20.80
C ALA A 38 -35.60 4.29 21.45
N PRO A 39 -36.45 4.11 22.49
CA PRO A 39 -37.09 5.23 23.16
C PRO A 39 -36.01 6.23 23.60
N VAL A 40 -36.21 7.51 23.28
CA VAL A 40 -35.32 8.57 23.73
C VAL A 40 -35.37 8.57 25.26
N PRO A 41 -34.24 8.34 25.96
CA PRO A 41 -34.27 8.26 27.41
C PRO A 41 -34.77 9.60 27.98
N PRO A 42 -35.60 9.58 29.03
CA PRO A 42 -36.12 10.79 29.64
C PRO A 42 -34.97 11.66 30.16
N GLU A 43 -35.15 12.99 30.14
CA GLU A 43 -34.11 13.97 30.54
C GLU A 43 -33.73 13.83 32.04
N LYS A 44 -34.54 13.10 32.80
CA LYS A 44 -34.28 12.59 34.15
C LYS A 44 -34.89 11.20 34.29
N PHE A 45 -34.12 10.25 34.82
CA PHE A 45 -34.64 8.98 35.31
C PHE A 45 -35.36 9.25 36.64
N SER A 46 -36.62 8.84 36.75
CA SER A 46 -37.44 9.02 37.96
C SER A 46 -37.07 8.04 39.06
N ASP A 47 -36.69 6.81 38.68
CA ASP A 47 -36.33 5.70 39.57
C ASP A 47 -34.96 5.12 39.14
N ASP A 48 -33.88 5.79 39.55
CA ASP A 48 -32.49 5.34 39.35
C ASP A 48 -31.98 4.83 40.70
N TYR A 49 -31.96 3.50 40.91
CA TYR A 49 -31.54 2.89 42.18
C TYR A 49 -30.02 2.89 42.32
N TYR A 50 -29.29 2.77 41.20
CA TYR A 50 -27.84 2.60 41.20
C TYR A 50 -27.11 3.44 40.17
N LYS A 51 -26.02 4.08 40.62
CA LYS A 51 -25.08 4.77 39.73
C LYS A 51 -23.74 4.06 39.65
N VAL A 52 -23.35 3.60 38.47
CA VAL A 52 -21.98 3.13 38.19
C VAL A 52 -21.19 4.20 37.48
N TYR A 53 -19.94 4.41 37.90
CA TYR A 53 -19.00 5.31 37.23
C TYR A 53 -17.85 4.53 36.59
N GLY A 54 -17.45 4.97 35.41
CA GLY A 54 -16.40 4.35 34.62
C GLY A 54 -16.62 4.63 33.14
N THR A 55 -15.58 4.45 32.35
CA THR A 55 -15.64 4.53 30.89
C THR A 55 -14.80 3.40 30.31
N PRO A 56 -15.13 2.93 29.10
CA PRO A 56 -14.19 2.11 28.34
C PRO A 56 -12.91 2.92 28.07
N ASP A 57 -11.78 2.24 28.10
CA ASP A 57 -10.46 2.80 27.78
C ASP A 57 -9.73 1.82 26.87
N LEU A 58 -9.66 2.14 25.58
CA LEU A 58 -9.13 1.23 24.58
C LEU A 58 -7.64 1.47 24.38
N THR A 59 -6.91 0.38 24.21
CA THR A 59 -5.48 0.36 23.88
C THR A 59 -5.27 -0.49 22.64
N VAL A 60 -4.26 -0.15 21.84
CA VAL A 60 -3.91 -0.90 20.63
C VAL A 60 -2.58 -1.62 20.80
N SER A 61 -2.42 -2.76 20.15
CA SER A 61 -1.17 -3.51 20.10
C SER A 61 -0.94 -4.03 18.69
N LEU A 62 0.32 -3.96 18.24
CA LEU A 62 0.75 -4.35 16.91
C LEU A 62 1.56 -5.64 16.97
N ASP A 63 1.41 -6.47 15.95
CA ASP A 63 2.22 -7.68 15.83
C ASP A 63 3.59 -7.41 15.22
N SER A 64 3.65 -6.44 14.30
CA SER A 64 4.89 -5.96 13.67
C SER A 64 4.82 -4.45 13.52
N TYR A 65 5.98 -3.82 13.61
CA TYR A 65 6.18 -2.39 13.42
C TYR A 65 7.07 -2.10 12.21
N ARG A 66 7.42 -3.09 11.38
CA ARG A 66 8.32 -2.90 10.22
C ARG A 66 7.58 -3.00 8.90
N LEU A 67 7.94 -2.11 7.98
CA LEU A 67 7.56 -2.12 6.57
C LEU A 67 8.82 -2.04 5.73
N TYR A 68 8.76 -2.60 4.52
CA TYR A 68 9.81 -2.45 3.52
C TYR A 68 9.28 -1.59 2.35
N GLN A 69 10.12 -0.70 1.83
CA GLN A 69 9.80 0.18 0.72
C GLN A 69 9.33 -0.60 -0.52
N GLY A 70 8.21 -0.22 -1.13
CA GLY A 70 7.64 -0.87 -2.31
C GLY A 70 7.02 -2.25 -2.05
N GLU A 71 7.08 -2.76 -0.81
CA GLU A 71 6.47 -4.04 -0.45
C GLU A 71 5.03 -3.83 0.04
N LYS A 72 4.06 -4.45 -0.66
CA LYS A 72 2.69 -4.56 -0.15
C LYS A 72 2.66 -5.55 1.01
N SER A 73 2.22 -5.09 2.17
CA SER A 73 2.14 -5.87 3.39
C SER A 73 0.78 -5.69 4.08
N SER A 74 0.62 -6.36 5.22
CA SER A 74 -0.55 -6.20 6.09
C SER A 74 -0.09 -5.91 7.52
N LEU A 75 -0.54 -4.78 8.06
CA LEU A 75 -0.40 -4.49 9.47
C LEU A 75 -1.50 -5.22 10.24
N TYR A 76 -1.10 -5.91 11.31
CA TYR A 76 -2.04 -6.60 12.18
C TYR A 76 -2.08 -5.94 13.56
N LEU A 77 -3.29 -5.62 14.00
CA LEU A 77 -3.55 -4.86 15.21
C LEU A 77 -4.62 -5.56 16.06
N THR A 78 -4.48 -5.52 17.38
CA THR A 78 -5.53 -5.91 18.34
C THR A 78 -5.90 -4.72 19.22
N VAL A 79 -7.15 -4.69 19.67
CA VAL A 79 -7.68 -3.65 20.57
C VAL A 79 -8.07 -4.29 21.89
N ALA A 80 -7.58 -3.77 23.00
CA ALA A 80 -7.92 -4.25 24.34
C ALA A 80 -8.59 -3.14 25.15
N ASN A 81 -9.69 -3.48 25.83
CA ASN A 81 -10.37 -2.56 26.72
C ASN A 81 -9.84 -2.71 28.16
N ARG A 82 -9.17 -1.67 28.63
CA ARG A 82 -8.59 -1.51 29.98
C ARG A 82 -9.44 -0.62 30.87
N GLY A 83 -10.58 -0.15 30.38
CA GLY A 83 -11.57 0.59 31.16
C GLY A 83 -12.10 -0.27 32.30
N ARG A 84 -12.41 0.38 33.42
CA ARG A 84 -12.89 -0.28 34.63
C ARG A 84 -13.93 0.54 35.35
N VAL A 85 -14.75 -0.13 36.14
CA VAL A 85 -15.65 0.54 37.08
C VAL A 85 -14.79 1.22 38.15
N THR A 86 -15.05 2.50 38.37
CA THR A 86 -14.29 3.36 39.29
C THR A 86 -15.03 3.64 40.58
N SER A 87 -16.36 3.70 40.52
CA SER A 87 -17.21 3.90 41.68
C SER A 87 -18.59 3.30 41.44
N PHE A 88 -19.26 2.98 42.53
CA PHE A 88 -20.62 2.48 42.59
C PHE A 88 -21.35 3.22 43.71
N GLN A 89 -22.54 3.74 43.42
CA GLN A 89 -23.36 4.46 44.38
C GLN A 89 -24.78 3.88 44.38
N VAL A 90 -25.34 3.72 45.57
CA VAL A 90 -26.77 3.47 45.75
C VAL A 90 -27.45 4.83 45.87
N ASN A 91 -28.36 5.12 44.96
CA ASN A 91 -29.13 6.36 44.91
C ASN A 91 -30.42 6.22 45.72
N GLU A 92 -31.13 5.10 45.53
CA GLU A 92 -32.39 4.79 46.22
C GLU A 92 -32.45 3.29 46.56
N GLU A 93 -33.06 2.94 47.69
CA GLU A 93 -33.30 1.55 48.07
C GLU A 93 -34.73 1.15 47.70
N PRO A 94 -34.94 -0.01 47.04
CA PRO A 94 -36.29 -0.47 46.72
C PRO A 94 -37.08 -0.76 48.00
N GLY A 95 -38.38 -0.48 47.98
CA GLY A 95 -39.27 -0.76 49.10
C GLY A 95 -39.30 -2.24 49.45
N ALA A 96 -39.10 -2.57 50.73
CA ALA A 96 -38.96 -3.96 51.20
C ALA A 96 -40.16 -4.89 50.87
N ASN A 97 -41.34 -4.34 50.59
CA ASN A 97 -42.55 -5.08 50.24
C ASN A 97 -43.03 -4.81 48.80
N ARG A 98 -42.21 -4.15 47.98
CA ARG A 98 -42.50 -3.80 46.58
C ARG A 98 -41.70 -4.71 45.66
N ARG A 99 -42.36 -5.73 45.13
CA ARG A 99 -41.68 -6.81 44.39
C ARG A 99 -41.13 -6.30 43.06
N GLU A 100 -41.91 -5.47 42.38
CA GLU A 100 -41.59 -4.76 41.15
C GLU A 100 -40.34 -3.88 41.31
N GLU A 101 -40.22 -3.10 42.39
CA GLU A 101 -39.04 -2.29 42.67
C GLU A 101 -37.81 -3.14 42.96
N ILE A 102 -37.95 -4.23 43.72
CA ILE A 102 -36.83 -5.14 44.02
C ILE A 102 -36.31 -5.78 42.71
N ILE A 103 -37.20 -6.22 41.82
CA ILE A 103 -36.82 -6.81 40.53
C ILE A 103 -36.18 -5.76 39.62
N ALA A 104 -36.77 -4.56 39.55
CA ALA A 104 -36.24 -3.44 38.77
C ALA A 104 -34.83 -3.05 39.22
N ALA A 105 -34.64 -2.86 40.53
CA ALA A 105 -33.34 -2.55 41.12
C ALA A 105 -32.30 -3.64 40.81
N GLN A 106 -32.62 -4.93 41.02
CA GLN A 106 -31.69 -6.01 40.68
C GLN A 106 -31.31 -6.02 39.20
N LYS A 107 -32.28 -5.76 38.33
CA LYS A 107 -32.07 -5.68 36.88
C LYS A 107 -31.19 -4.50 36.50
N GLU A 108 -31.44 -3.32 37.06
CA GLU A 108 -30.65 -2.11 36.84
C GLU A 108 -29.19 -2.33 37.27
N GLN A 109 -28.97 -2.92 38.46
CA GLN A 109 -27.64 -3.22 38.95
C GLN A 109 -26.84 -4.11 37.97
N GLU A 110 -27.47 -5.11 37.35
CA GLU A 110 -26.80 -5.97 36.37
C GLU A 110 -26.50 -5.24 35.06
N LEU A 111 -27.37 -4.33 34.62
CA LEU A 111 -27.19 -3.56 33.39
C LEU A 111 -26.17 -2.42 33.57
N GLU A 112 -26.14 -1.76 34.72
CA GLU A 112 -25.18 -0.70 35.07
C GLU A 112 -23.72 -1.21 35.02
N LYS A 113 -23.48 -2.48 35.34
CA LYS A 113 -22.15 -3.12 35.21
C LYS A 113 -21.62 -3.13 33.76
N LEU A 114 -22.49 -3.01 32.76
CA LEU A 114 -22.10 -3.03 31.35
C LEU A 114 -21.51 -1.70 30.86
N ARG A 115 -21.53 -0.65 31.69
CA ARG A 115 -21.05 0.72 31.38
C ARG A 115 -19.62 0.77 30.83
N THR A 116 -18.73 -0.13 31.24
CA THR A 116 -17.33 -0.17 30.79
C THR A 116 -17.14 -0.90 29.46
N THR A 117 -18.20 -1.46 28.88
CA THR A 117 -18.14 -2.10 27.56
C THR A 117 -18.08 -1.05 26.47
N ALA A 118 -17.04 -1.10 25.62
CA ALA A 118 -17.02 -0.33 24.39
C ALA A 118 -17.89 -1.05 23.35
N GLN A 119 -18.90 -0.37 22.82
CA GLN A 119 -19.85 -0.90 21.86
C GLN A 119 -19.58 -0.34 20.47
N ASP A 120 -19.81 -1.18 19.45
CA ASP A 120 -19.68 -0.84 18.04
C ASP A 120 -18.35 -0.15 17.71
N VAL A 121 -17.27 -0.68 18.28
CA VAL A 121 -15.93 -0.08 18.13
C VAL A 121 -15.55 -0.09 16.65
N SER A 122 -15.12 1.06 16.17
CA SER A 122 -14.48 1.26 14.88
C SER A 122 -13.06 1.77 15.08
N VAL A 123 -12.12 1.24 14.30
CA VAL A 123 -10.72 1.68 14.28
C VAL A 123 -10.42 2.19 12.89
N ARG A 124 -9.99 3.45 12.80
CA ARG A 124 -9.49 4.06 11.57
C ARG A 124 -8.01 4.38 11.71
N LEU A 125 -7.17 3.82 10.85
CA LEU A 125 -5.76 4.18 10.77
C LEU A 125 -5.56 5.35 9.81
N ARG A 126 -4.66 6.27 10.17
CA ARG A 126 -4.20 7.37 9.32
C ARG A 126 -2.70 7.52 9.44
N ALA A 127 -2.01 7.59 8.31
CA ALA A 127 -0.60 7.96 8.29
C ALA A 127 -0.46 9.48 8.47
N GLU A 128 0.53 9.92 9.25
CA GLU A 128 0.88 11.35 9.31
C GLU A 128 1.46 11.84 7.97
N ASN A 129 2.17 10.95 7.27
CA ASN A 129 2.75 11.20 5.96
C ASN A 129 2.12 10.28 4.89
N GLU A 130 0.99 10.73 4.34
CA GLU A 130 0.28 10.01 3.26
C GLU A 130 1.04 9.99 1.92
N SER A 131 2.08 10.81 1.77
CA SER A 131 2.96 10.76 0.58
C SER A 131 4.01 9.66 0.65
N ALA A 132 4.14 8.99 1.80
CA ALA A 132 5.13 7.93 2.03
C ALA A 132 4.49 6.58 2.38
N ILE A 133 3.32 6.57 3.02
CA ILE A 133 2.61 5.35 3.42
C ILE A 133 1.19 5.39 2.88
N ASP A 134 0.81 4.34 2.16
CA ASP A 134 -0.56 4.06 1.78
C ASP A 134 -1.17 3.01 2.71
N ILE A 135 -2.36 3.29 3.24
CA ILE A 135 -3.16 2.33 4.00
C ILE A 135 -4.40 2.02 3.19
N THR A 136 -4.29 1.04 2.30
CA THR A 136 -5.30 0.72 1.29
C THR A 136 -6.68 0.43 1.91
N ARG A 137 -6.72 -0.26 3.07
CA ARG A 137 -7.94 -0.37 3.88
C ARG A 137 -7.66 0.17 5.28
N SER A 138 -8.14 1.38 5.53
CA SER A 138 -7.88 2.12 6.76
C SER A 138 -8.87 1.87 7.90
N VAL A 139 -10.02 1.22 7.66
CA VAL A 139 -11.07 1.04 8.69
C VAL A 139 -11.34 -0.43 8.98
N ALA A 140 -11.47 -0.77 10.26
CA ALA A 140 -11.92 -2.09 10.73
C ALA A 140 -12.86 -1.99 11.93
N TYR A 141 -13.68 -3.03 12.14
CA TYR A 141 -14.72 -3.07 13.17
C TYR A 141 -14.54 -4.30 14.07
N PRO A 142 -13.82 -4.19 15.21
CA PRO A 142 -13.71 -5.27 16.17
C PRO A 142 -15.02 -5.59 16.92
N GLY A 143 -16.06 -4.76 16.78
CA GLY A 143 -17.35 -4.94 17.44
C GLY A 143 -17.31 -4.53 18.92
N ASN A 144 -18.01 -5.27 19.78
CA ASN A 144 -18.09 -4.96 21.20
C ASN A 144 -16.90 -5.54 21.98
N ILE A 145 -16.27 -4.71 22.81
CA ILE A 145 -15.12 -5.10 23.63
C ILE A 145 -15.44 -4.83 25.10
N ARG A 146 -15.71 -5.92 25.85
CA ARG A 146 -15.97 -5.85 27.29
C ARG A 146 -14.70 -5.48 28.05
N GLU A 147 -14.87 -5.03 29.28
CA GLU A 147 -13.76 -4.82 30.22
C GLU A 147 -12.84 -6.05 30.30
N GLY A 148 -11.54 -5.84 30.15
CA GLY A 148 -10.51 -6.89 30.16
C GLY A 148 -10.44 -7.73 28.88
N GLN A 149 -11.38 -7.57 27.94
CA GLN A 149 -11.39 -8.30 26.67
C GLN A 149 -10.40 -7.70 25.67
N THR A 150 -9.84 -8.55 24.81
CA THR A 150 -9.10 -8.16 23.61
C THR A 150 -9.88 -8.59 22.37
N SER A 151 -9.86 -7.77 21.32
CA SER A 151 -10.53 -8.05 20.05
C SER A 151 -9.87 -9.23 19.31
N ALA A 152 -10.56 -9.70 18.26
CA ALA A 152 -9.88 -10.47 17.22
C ALA A 152 -8.79 -9.61 16.53
N ARG A 153 -7.86 -10.29 15.85
CA ARG A 153 -6.81 -9.67 15.06
C ARG A 153 -7.43 -8.92 13.88
N LEU A 154 -7.17 -7.61 13.79
CA LEU A 154 -7.59 -6.74 12.71
C LEU A 154 -6.47 -6.63 11.68
N GLU A 155 -6.82 -6.71 10.40
CA GLU A 155 -5.87 -6.61 9.30
C GLU A 155 -6.04 -5.28 8.53
N PHE A 156 -4.92 -4.60 8.29
CA PHE A 156 -4.86 -3.37 7.51
C PHE A 156 -3.77 -3.52 6.43
N PRO A 157 -4.15 -3.83 5.18
CA PRO A 157 -3.26 -3.76 4.03
C PRO A 157 -2.61 -2.37 3.94
N ILE A 158 -1.29 -2.37 3.82
CA ILE A 158 -0.43 -1.19 3.95
C ILE A 158 0.80 -1.34 3.04
N GLU A 159 1.27 -0.22 2.50
CA GLU A 159 2.46 -0.15 1.67
C GLU A 159 3.26 1.11 2.05
N ALA A 160 4.56 0.96 2.27
CA ALA A 160 5.47 2.10 2.25
C ALA A 160 5.91 2.28 0.79
N TYR A 161 5.74 3.46 0.19
CA TYR A 161 6.12 3.67 -1.21
C TYR A 161 7.62 3.44 -1.44
N GLU A 162 8.00 3.08 -2.67
CA GLU A 162 9.41 2.86 -3.06
C GLU A 162 10.30 4.06 -2.72
N ASN A 163 9.78 5.28 -2.85
CA ASN A 163 10.49 6.52 -2.56
C ASN A 163 10.36 7.00 -1.10
N ALA A 164 9.66 6.27 -0.23
CA ALA A 164 9.52 6.63 1.17
C ALA A 164 10.87 6.51 1.88
N ALA A 165 11.46 7.61 2.34
CA ALA A 165 12.78 7.57 3.00
C ALA A 165 12.78 6.59 4.20
N PRO A 166 13.86 5.81 4.44
CA PRO A 166 13.92 4.93 5.60
C PRO A 166 13.84 5.72 6.91
N GLY A 167 13.15 5.19 7.91
CA GLY A 167 13.02 5.85 9.20
C GLY A 167 11.72 5.53 9.94
N LEU A 168 11.42 6.36 10.94
CA LEU A 168 10.22 6.25 11.76
C LEU A 168 9.07 7.05 11.13
N TYR A 169 7.91 6.42 11.02
CA TYR A 169 6.69 7.00 10.49
C TYR A 169 5.57 6.89 11.51
N ARG A 170 4.95 8.04 11.82
CA ARG A 170 3.85 8.13 12.76
C ARG A 170 2.54 7.71 12.10
N ILE A 171 1.82 6.81 12.75
CA ILE A 171 0.45 6.42 12.41
C ILE A 171 -0.47 6.74 13.60
N TYR A 172 -1.69 7.15 13.32
CA TYR A 172 -2.73 7.40 14.30
C TYR A 172 -3.84 6.35 14.14
N ALA A 173 -4.20 5.67 15.24
CA ALA A 173 -5.43 4.92 15.34
C ALA A 173 -6.51 5.79 15.97
N ASP A 174 -7.50 6.19 15.19
CA ASP A 174 -8.71 6.84 15.69
C ASP A 174 -9.75 5.76 16.02
N LEU A 175 -10.02 5.60 17.32
CA LEU A 175 -11.04 4.71 17.82
C LEU A 175 -12.30 5.52 18.08
N ASN A 176 -13.42 5.10 17.48
CA ASN A 176 -14.74 5.64 17.78
C ASN A 176 -15.65 4.51 18.24
N TYR A 177 -16.34 4.72 19.35
CA TYR A 177 -17.22 3.74 19.95
C TYR A 177 -18.33 4.43 20.73
N THR A 178 -19.38 3.68 21.05
CA THR A 178 -20.40 4.11 22.01
C THR A 178 -20.22 3.34 23.31
N TYR A 179 -20.76 3.88 24.39
CA TYR A 179 -20.88 3.15 25.64
C TYR A 179 -22.19 3.52 26.32
N GLN A 180 -22.71 2.60 27.12
CA GLN A 180 -23.87 2.86 27.96
C GLN A 180 -23.44 3.82 29.06
N ARG A 181 -23.79 5.10 28.93
CA ARG A 181 -23.55 6.09 29.98
C ARG A 181 -24.42 5.80 31.20
N ASP A 182 -25.63 5.33 30.95
CA ASP A 182 -26.67 5.12 31.96
C ASP A 182 -27.70 4.09 31.51
N VAL A 183 -28.36 3.47 32.46
CA VAL A 183 -29.60 2.72 32.26
C VAL A 183 -30.55 3.00 33.42
N SER A 184 -31.85 3.00 33.14
CA SER A 184 -32.88 3.02 34.17
C SER A 184 -33.87 1.90 33.93
N VAL A 185 -34.35 1.31 35.02
CA VAL A 185 -35.30 0.22 35.00
C VAL A 185 -36.52 0.60 35.84
N GLU A 186 -37.65 0.75 35.18
CA GLU A 186 -38.93 1.11 35.80
C GLU A 186 -39.74 -0.15 36.07
N GLY A 187 -40.15 -0.33 37.33
CA GLY A 187 -40.96 -1.48 37.74
C GLY A 187 -42.39 -1.38 37.20
N ASP A 188 -42.95 -2.52 36.75
CA ASP A 188 -44.35 -2.63 36.35
C ASP A 188 -45.12 -3.44 37.41
N GLU A 189 -46.05 -2.81 38.12
CA GLU A 189 -46.86 -3.48 39.16
C GLU A 189 -47.69 -4.65 38.60
N ASP A 190 -48.22 -4.52 37.38
CA ASP A 190 -49.04 -5.54 36.73
C ASP A 190 -48.18 -6.66 36.14
N ARG A 191 -46.92 -6.36 35.77
CA ARG A 191 -45.94 -7.30 35.20
C ARG A 191 -44.55 -7.19 35.86
N PRO A 192 -44.39 -7.53 37.16
CA PRO A 192 -43.14 -7.32 37.89
C PRO A 192 -41.91 -8.03 37.31
N GLU A 193 -42.12 -9.15 36.61
CA GLU A 193 -41.06 -9.95 35.98
C GLU A 193 -40.56 -9.35 34.64
N SER A 194 -41.19 -8.29 34.15
CA SER A 194 -40.89 -7.65 32.87
C SER A 194 -40.89 -6.12 33.00
N PRO A 195 -39.96 -5.54 33.79
CA PRO A 195 -39.86 -4.09 33.93
C PRO A 195 -39.45 -3.42 32.62
N ASP A 196 -39.80 -2.14 32.48
CA ASP A 196 -39.42 -1.33 31.33
C ASP A 196 -37.98 -0.82 31.50
N VAL A 197 -37.18 -0.89 30.42
CA VAL A 197 -35.75 -0.59 30.47
C VAL A 197 -35.39 0.51 29.47
N PHE A 198 -34.76 1.57 29.96
CA PHE A 198 -34.35 2.74 29.18
C PHE A 198 -32.84 2.87 29.19
N TYR A 199 -32.21 2.83 28.01
CA TYR A 199 -30.76 2.93 27.85
C TYR A 199 -30.34 4.31 27.38
N TRP A 200 -29.28 4.86 27.97
CA TRP A 200 -28.63 6.07 27.48
C TRP A 200 -27.22 5.78 26.99
N TYR A 201 -27.05 5.82 25.67
CA TYR A 201 -25.75 5.69 25.02
C TYR A 201 -25.10 7.04 24.72
N GLN A 202 -23.77 7.07 24.79
CA GLN A 202 -22.98 8.22 24.34
C GLN A 202 -21.79 7.79 23.47
N PRO A 203 -21.44 8.60 22.44
CA PRO A 203 -20.22 8.39 21.69
C PRO A 203 -18.99 8.84 22.48
N LEU A 204 -17.88 8.13 22.28
CA LEU A 204 -16.56 8.49 22.78
C LEU A 204 -15.51 8.19 21.71
N SER A 205 -14.44 8.99 21.68
CA SER A 205 -13.35 8.84 20.72
C SER A 205 -11.99 8.90 21.41
N GLN A 206 -11.04 8.10 20.94
CA GLN A 206 -9.64 8.12 21.38
C GLN A 206 -8.74 8.11 20.14
N THR A 207 -7.68 8.90 20.14
CA THR A 207 -6.65 8.86 19.09
C THR A 207 -5.34 8.40 19.71
N LEU A 208 -4.83 7.26 19.24
CA LEU A 208 -3.62 6.64 19.76
C LEU A 208 -2.51 6.67 18.71
N PRO A 209 -1.39 7.37 18.96
CA PRO A 209 -0.24 7.36 18.07
C PRO A 209 0.61 6.09 18.25
N PHE A 210 1.18 5.59 17.17
CA PHE A 210 2.25 4.59 17.19
C PHE A 210 3.21 4.82 16.00
N ASP A 211 4.39 4.23 16.08
CA ASP A 211 5.44 4.41 15.09
C ASP A 211 5.68 3.11 14.32
N LEU A 212 5.79 3.22 12.99
CA LEU A 212 6.27 2.17 12.11
C LEU A 212 7.70 2.51 11.67
N ILE A 213 8.51 1.49 11.44
CA ILE A 213 9.85 1.60 10.87
C ILE A 213 9.74 1.20 9.40
N VAL A 214 10.06 2.13 8.51
CA VAL A 214 10.25 1.83 7.09
C VAL A 214 11.72 1.55 6.85
N GLU A 215 12.01 0.37 6.33
CA GLU A 215 13.35 -0.09 5.98
C GLU A 215 13.46 -0.26 4.46
N ARG A 216 14.68 -0.21 3.94
CA ARG A 216 14.95 -0.61 2.55
C ARG A 216 14.99 -2.13 2.46
N HIS A 217 14.72 -2.68 1.28
CA HIS A 217 14.93 -4.10 1.00
C HIS A 217 16.41 -4.50 1.09
N SER A 218 17.28 -3.57 0.72
CA SER A 218 18.74 -3.71 0.72
C SER A 218 19.37 -2.41 1.20
N LEU A 219 20.49 -2.53 1.88
CA LEU A 219 21.36 -1.39 2.16
C LEU A 219 22.57 -1.33 1.22
N ALA A 220 22.70 -2.25 0.25
CA ALA A 220 23.58 -2.07 -0.89
C ALA A 220 22.91 -1.12 -1.90
N GLU A 221 23.70 -0.19 -2.44
CA GLU A 221 23.24 0.83 -3.39
C GLU A 221 24.36 1.03 -4.42
N PHE A 222 24.03 1.10 -5.71
CA PHE A 222 25.04 1.16 -6.76
C PHE A 222 25.06 2.53 -7.44
N ALA A 223 26.25 3.05 -7.74
CA ALA A 223 26.42 4.26 -8.52
C ALA A 223 27.31 3.97 -9.73
N ILE A 224 26.89 4.42 -10.91
CA ILE A 224 27.72 4.39 -12.12
C ILE A 224 28.71 5.56 -12.07
N LEU A 225 30.01 5.25 -12.10
CA LEU A 225 31.07 6.25 -12.06
C LEU A 225 31.43 6.75 -13.45
N ASN A 226 31.61 5.84 -14.41
CA ASN A 226 31.94 6.18 -15.78
C ASN A 226 31.55 5.07 -16.78
N THR A 227 31.59 5.42 -18.05
CA THR A 227 31.41 4.50 -19.17
C THR A 227 32.55 4.71 -20.18
N SER A 228 33.16 3.63 -20.64
CA SER A 228 34.30 3.64 -21.54
C SER A 228 34.17 2.58 -22.64
N PRO A 229 34.30 2.93 -23.93
CA PRO A 229 34.42 4.30 -24.44
C PRO A 229 33.14 5.11 -24.18
N GLN A 230 33.26 6.44 -24.15
CA GLN A 230 32.09 7.34 -24.04
C GLN A 230 31.34 7.51 -25.36
N THR A 231 32.00 7.16 -26.47
CA THR A 231 31.46 7.32 -27.82
C THR A 231 31.74 6.07 -28.66
N LEU A 232 30.76 5.68 -29.48
CA LEU A 232 30.91 4.65 -30.52
C LEU A 232 30.48 5.19 -31.88
N SER A 233 30.91 4.52 -32.96
CA SER A 233 30.52 4.88 -34.32
C SER A 233 29.21 4.17 -34.72
N ALA A 234 28.36 4.85 -35.47
CA ALA A 234 27.18 4.23 -36.08
C ALA A 234 27.60 3.06 -37.00
N GLY A 235 26.92 1.92 -36.89
CA GLY A 235 27.25 0.72 -37.67
C GLY A 235 28.48 -0.06 -37.17
N SER A 236 29.09 0.31 -36.05
CA SER A 236 30.20 -0.46 -35.45
C SER A 236 29.70 -1.75 -34.83
N GLU A 237 30.50 -2.81 -34.97
CA GLU A 237 30.22 -4.15 -34.45
C GLU A 237 31.31 -4.56 -33.45
N ASP A 238 30.99 -5.51 -32.58
CA ASP A 238 31.89 -6.10 -31.59
C ASP A 238 32.52 -5.11 -30.59
N ASN A 239 31.85 -4.00 -30.29
CA ASN A 239 32.37 -2.99 -29.39
C ASN A 239 32.39 -3.49 -27.94
N VAL A 240 33.53 -3.36 -27.27
CA VAL A 240 33.66 -3.66 -25.83
C VAL A 240 33.43 -2.38 -25.04
N VAL A 241 32.34 -2.35 -24.26
CA VAL A 241 32.00 -1.22 -23.38
C VAL A 241 32.16 -1.65 -21.94
N LYS A 242 32.89 -0.83 -21.19
CA LYS A 242 33.12 -0.96 -19.76
C LYS A 242 32.32 0.08 -18.99
N ILE A 243 31.63 -0.33 -17.94
CA ILE A 243 30.92 0.57 -17.03
C ILE A 243 31.52 0.36 -15.63
N ALA A 244 32.14 1.39 -15.07
CA ALA A 244 32.60 1.31 -13.68
C ALA A 244 31.45 1.62 -12.74
N ILE A 245 31.23 0.74 -11.77
CA ILE A 245 30.23 0.88 -10.72
C ILE A 245 30.89 0.96 -9.36
N LYS A 246 30.18 1.55 -8.40
CA LYS A 246 30.57 1.61 -6.99
C LYS A 246 29.41 1.21 -6.10
N ASN A 247 29.65 0.39 -5.09
CA ASN A 247 28.69 0.23 -4.01
C ASN A 247 28.77 1.45 -3.08
N VAL A 248 27.79 2.34 -3.14
CA VAL A 248 27.66 3.53 -2.28
C VAL A 248 26.80 3.26 -1.04
N GLY A 249 26.23 2.05 -0.96
CA GLY A 249 25.47 1.58 0.19
C GLY A 249 26.36 1.17 1.37
N SER A 250 25.72 0.69 2.44
CA SER A 250 26.38 0.24 3.67
C SER A 250 26.45 -1.28 3.84
N GLU A 251 25.92 -2.07 2.90
CA GLU A 251 26.00 -3.53 2.90
C GLU A 251 26.67 -4.07 1.64
N ALA A 252 27.32 -5.22 1.76
CA ALA A 252 27.94 -5.91 0.63
C ALA A 252 26.88 -6.56 -0.26
N ALA A 253 27.00 -6.35 -1.57
CA ALA A 253 26.21 -7.08 -2.56
C ALA A 253 26.95 -8.36 -2.94
N LYS A 254 26.32 -9.52 -2.74
CA LYS A 254 26.86 -10.85 -3.06
C LYS A 254 26.13 -11.41 -4.27
N ASP A 255 26.84 -12.25 -5.03
CA ASP A 255 26.33 -12.90 -6.23
C ASP A 255 25.67 -11.89 -7.19
N LEU A 256 26.28 -10.70 -7.30
CA LEU A 256 25.77 -9.58 -8.08
C LEU A 256 25.87 -9.90 -9.57
N VAL A 257 24.75 -9.92 -10.27
CA VAL A 257 24.67 -10.05 -11.73
C VAL A 257 24.14 -8.75 -12.31
N ALA A 258 24.96 -8.07 -13.10
CA ALA A 258 24.57 -6.82 -13.75
C ALA A 258 24.19 -7.08 -15.22
N ARG A 259 22.92 -6.88 -15.57
CA ARG A 259 22.37 -7.05 -16.93
C ARG A 259 22.19 -5.71 -17.65
N LEU A 260 22.75 -5.56 -18.84
CA LEU A 260 22.64 -4.35 -19.66
C LEU A 260 21.42 -4.40 -20.60
N VAL A 261 20.56 -3.40 -20.50
CA VAL A 261 19.39 -3.19 -21.37
C VAL A 261 19.52 -1.81 -22.04
N PRO A 262 19.98 -1.74 -23.30
CA PRO A 262 20.15 -0.46 -23.99
C PRO A 262 18.85 0.02 -24.63
N GLU A 263 18.81 1.32 -24.95
CA GLU A 263 17.79 1.90 -25.83
C GLU A 263 17.87 1.34 -27.26
N SER A 264 16.74 1.35 -27.98
CA SER A 264 16.66 0.95 -29.39
C SER A 264 17.72 1.63 -30.26
N GLY A 265 18.40 0.83 -31.09
CA GLY A 265 19.52 1.28 -31.94
C GLY A 265 20.88 0.78 -31.46
N ILE A 266 20.94 0.20 -30.27
CA ILE A 266 22.10 -0.55 -29.75
C ILE A 266 21.63 -1.99 -29.48
N TYR A 267 22.46 -2.95 -29.87
CA TYR A 267 22.21 -4.38 -29.67
C TYR A 267 23.30 -4.94 -28.77
N VAL A 268 22.94 -5.79 -27.81
CA VAL A 268 23.91 -6.36 -26.87
C VAL A 268 24.15 -7.82 -27.24
N ALA A 269 25.42 -8.17 -27.44
CA ALA A 269 25.85 -9.54 -27.70
C ALA A 269 26.20 -10.29 -26.39
N VAL A 270 26.72 -9.59 -25.40
CA VAL A 270 26.96 -10.09 -24.04
C VAL A 270 26.38 -9.09 -23.07
N ASP A 271 25.26 -9.45 -22.45
CA ASP A 271 24.43 -8.57 -21.62
C ASP A 271 24.64 -8.74 -20.13
N GLU A 272 25.33 -9.79 -19.68
CA GLU A 272 25.57 -10.06 -18.26
C GLU A 272 27.04 -9.87 -17.86
N SER A 273 27.25 -9.30 -16.68
CA SER A 273 28.57 -9.18 -16.04
C SER A 273 28.45 -9.53 -14.55
N PRO A 274 28.86 -10.74 -14.12
CA PRO A 274 28.76 -11.16 -12.72
C PRO A 274 29.93 -10.66 -11.86
N ILE A 275 29.64 -10.31 -10.62
CA ILE A 275 30.58 -9.92 -9.57
C ILE A 275 30.26 -10.76 -8.32
N PRO A 276 31.18 -11.62 -7.84
CA PRO A 276 30.91 -12.49 -6.69
C PRO A 276 30.55 -11.74 -5.41
N ILE A 277 31.23 -10.64 -5.15
CA ILE A 277 30.94 -9.74 -4.04
C ILE A 277 31.42 -8.33 -4.37
N LEU A 278 30.65 -7.33 -4.00
CA LEU A 278 31.01 -5.92 -4.09
C LEU A 278 30.79 -5.28 -2.71
N GLU A 279 31.89 -5.05 -2.00
CA GLU A 279 31.89 -4.51 -0.64
C GLU A 279 31.48 -3.03 -0.61
N PRO A 280 30.98 -2.50 0.52
CA PRO A 280 30.70 -1.07 0.67
C PRO A 280 31.91 -0.19 0.33
N GLY A 281 31.71 0.74 -0.59
CA GLY A 281 32.74 1.65 -1.11
C GLY A 281 33.67 1.06 -2.18
N GLU A 282 33.55 -0.24 -2.50
CA GLU A 282 34.33 -0.90 -3.55
C GLU A 282 33.84 -0.53 -4.95
N GLU A 283 34.76 -0.54 -5.90
CA GLU A 283 34.51 -0.25 -7.32
C GLU A 283 34.79 -1.49 -8.17
N ALA A 284 33.96 -1.74 -9.18
CA ALA A 284 34.12 -2.84 -10.12
C ALA A 284 33.86 -2.38 -11.56
N GLU A 285 34.49 -3.06 -12.52
CA GLU A 285 34.22 -2.85 -13.95
C GLU A 285 33.25 -3.92 -14.47
N LEU A 286 32.11 -3.47 -15.00
CA LEU A 286 31.20 -4.30 -15.79
C LEU A 286 31.64 -4.29 -17.25
N ILE A 287 31.68 -5.44 -17.90
CA ILE A 287 32.17 -5.57 -19.28
C ILE A 287 31.06 -6.12 -20.17
N TYR A 288 30.71 -5.35 -21.20
CA TYR A 288 29.66 -5.68 -22.15
C TYR A 288 30.19 -5.66 -23.58
N LYS A 289 29.55 -6.44 -24.45
CA LYS A 289 29.82 -6.45 -25.88
C LYS A 289 28.58 -6.02 -26.64
N LEU A 290 28.69 -5.00 -27.49
CA LEU A 290 27.55 -4.39 -28.16
C LEU A 290 27.83 -3.92 -29.58
N ASP A 291 26.77 -3.94 -30.38
CA ASP A 291 26.73 -3.52 -31.77
C ASP A 291 25.84 -2.29 -31.90
N VAL A 292 26.23 -1.37 -32.77
CA VAL A 292 25.51 -0.13 -33.03
C VAL A 292 24.83 -0.22 -34.38
N SER A 293 23.53 0.02 -34.44
CA SER A 293 22.80 0.06 -35.71
C SER A 293 23.39 1.10 -36.67
N LYS A 294 23.37 0.81 -37.97
CA LYS A 294 23.71 1.80 -39.01
C LYS A 294 22.71 2.96 -39.03
N ASP A 295 21.50 2.74 -38.53
CA ASP A 295 20.44 3.75 -38.43
C ASP A 295 20.49 4.51 -37.09
N ALA A 296 21.50 4.25 -36.25
CA ALA A 296 21.69 4.98 -35.02
C ALA A 296 21.97 6.47 -35.31
N VAL A 297 21.32 7.35 -34.55
CA VAL A 297 21.34 8.80 -34.77
C VAL A 297 22.66 9.39 -34.25
N PRO A 298 23.54 9.91 -35.13
CA PRO A 298 24.78 10.54 -34.68
C PRO A 298 24.49 11.79 -33.83
N GLY A 299 25.32 12.03 -32.82
CA GLY A 299 25.20 13.12 -31.86
C GLY A 299 24.19 12.89 -30.73
N LYS A 300 23.39 11.82 -30.77
CA LYS A 300 22.46 11.46 -29.68
C LYS A 300 23.21 10.74 -28.56
N LYS A 301 22.82 11.03 -27.30
CA LYS A 301 23.18 10.22 -26.13
C LYS A 301 22.15 9.12 -25.95
N TYR A 302 22.60 7.88 -26.03
CA TYR A 302 21.81 6.69 -25.82
C TYR A 302 21.89 6.28 -24.35
N ARG A 303 20.74 5.90 -23.79
CA ARG A 303 20.65 5.37 -22.43
C ARG A 303 20.98 3.88 -22.43
N LEU A 304 21.79 3.47 -21.48
CA LEU A 304 22.08 2.08 -21.16
C LEU A 304 21.61 1.83 -19.73
N THR A 305 20.51 1.09 -19.57
CA THR A 305 20.01 0.73 -18.24
C THR A 305 20.72 -0.54 -17.78
N VAL A 306 21.34 -0.50 -16.61
CA VAL A 306 22.00 -1.65 -15.97
C VAL A 306 21.07 -2.12 -14.86
N ASN A 307 20.51 -3.31 -14.99
CA ASN A 307 19.73 -3.96 -13.95
C ASN A 307 20.67 -4.82 -13.10
N PHE A 308 20.60 -4.67 -11.78
CA PHE A 308 21.36 -5.45 -10.82
C PHE A 308 20.43 -6.48 -10.19
N GLU A 309 20.87 -7.74 -10.15
CA GLU A 309 20.28 -8.83 -9.38
C GLU A 309 21.34 -9.27 -8.36
N PHE A 310 21.03 -9.30 -7.07
CA PHE A 310 22.03 -9.60 -6.04
C PHE A 310 21.40 -10.13 -4.75
N SER A 311 22.23 -10.56 -3.82
CA SER A 311 21.85 -10.88 -2.44
C SER A 311 22.64 -10.02 -1.46
N ASP A 312 22.11 -9.82 -0.26
CA ASP A 312 22.86 -9.24 0.85
C ASP A 312 22.80 -10.18 2.06
N ARG A 313 23.20 -9.72 3.24
CA ARG A 313 23.16 -10.56 4.45
C ARG A 313 21.74 -10.82 4.98
N PHE A 314 20.75 -10.07 4.51
CA PHE A 314 19.37 -10.09 5.00
C PHE A 314 18.44 -10.83 4.04
N ARG A 315 18.63 -10.68 2.73
CA ARG A 315 17.76 -11.26 1.69
C ARG A 315 18.54 -11.72 0.46
N GLU A 316 17.95 -12.70 -0.21
CA GLU A 316 18.32 -13.14 -1.55
C GLU A 316 17.39 -12.46 -2.58
N ASP A 317 17.73 -12.55 -3.87
CA ASP A 317 16.91 -12.09 -5.00
C ASP A 317 16.52 -10.60 -4.99
N LEU A 318 17.42 -9.73 -4.52
CA LEU A 318 17.26 -8.28 -4.54
C LEU A 318 17.51 -7.74 -5.95
N THR A 319 16.80 -6.68 -6.31
CA THR A 319 16.99 -5.98 -7.59
C THR A 319 17.18 -4.48 -7.42
N ASP A 320 18.00 -3.88 -8.28
CA ASP A 320 18.23 -2.44 -8.37
C ASP A 320 18.53 -2.07 -9.84
N TRP A 321 18.54 -0.80 -10.22
CA TRP A 321 18.90 -0.38 -11.57
C TRP A 321 19.57 0.99 -11.61
N GLU A 322 20.48 1.17 -12.56
CA GLU A 322 21.13 2.46 -12.83
C GLU A 322 21.24 2.76 -14.33
N ASN A 323 21.45 4.04 -14.67
CA ASN A 323 21.59 4.47 -16.07
C ASN A 323 23.01 4.95 -16.40
N ALA A 324 23.64 4.26 -17.34
CA ALA A 324 24.81 4.74 -18.07
C ALA A 324 24.38 5.46 -19.35
N TYR A 325 25.30 6.24 -19.92
CA TYR A 325 25.09 6.96 -21.16
C TYR A 325 26.27 6.81 -22.10
N LEU A 326 25.97 6.64 -23.37
CA LEU A 326 26.94 6.53 -24.45
C LEU A 326 26.53 7.45 -25.61
N SER A 327 27.48 8.14 -26.22
CA SER A 327 27.27 8.93 -27.43
C SER A 327 27.53 8.11 -28.69
N ILE A 328 26.82 8.42 -29.78
CA ILE A 328 27.09 7.81 -31.09
C ILE A 328 27.59 8.88 -32.06
N GLU A 329 28.68 8.62 -32.77
CA GLU A 329 29.24 9.48 -33.80
C GLU A 329 29.09 8.86 -35.19
N GLN A 330 29.21 9.69 -36.23
CA GLN A 330 29.15 9.24 -37.61
C GLN A 330 30.42 8.47 -37.95
N ASP A 331 30.28 7.35 -38.68
CA ASP A 331 31.44 6.60 -39.16
C ASP A 331 32.35 7.50 -40.00
N GLY A 332 33.62 7.58 -39.60
CA GLY A 332 34.61 8.45 -40.19
C GLY A 332 35.02 7.95 -41.57
N ALA A 333 34.31 8.38 -42.62
CA ALA A 333 34.76 8.31 -44.00
C ALA A 333 35.97 9.24 -44.23
N GLY A 334 37.11 8.91 -43.63
CA GLY A 334 38.25 9.81 -43.47
C GLY A 334 39.61 9.19 -43.76
N ARG A 335 39.73 8.22 -44.69
CA ARG A 335 41.04 7.77 -45.21
C ARG A 335 41.11 7.55 -46.73
N SER A 336 40.06 7.79 -47.50
CA SER A 336 40.05 7.58 -48.96
C SER A 336 40.19 8.86 -49.81
N ALA A 337 40.13 10.06 -49.22
CA ALA A 337 40.27 11.32 -49.96
C ALA A 337 41.72 11.70 -50.31
N ALA A 338 42.73 11.01 -49.75
CA ALA A 338 44.14 11.35 -49.98
C ALA A 338 44.67 10.93 -51.37
N TRP A 339 43.97 10.05 -52.11
CA TRP A 339 44.37 9.63 -53.46
C TRP A 339 43.65 10.40 -54.57
N ALA A 340 42.56 11.11 -54.26
CA ALA A 340 41.79 11.86 -55.25
C ALA A 340 42.41 13.24 -55.61
N LEU A 341 43.41 13.69 -54.85
CA LEU A 341 44.14 14.95 -55.11
C LEU A 341 45.40 14.79 -55.98
N LEU A 342 45.72 13.58 -56.44
CA LEU A 342 46.91 13.31 -57.27
C LEU A 342 46.62 13.17 -58.78
N LEU A 343 45.38 13.40 -59.23
CA LEU A 343 44.98 13.24 -60.64
C LEU A 343 44.36 14.49 -61.30
N LEU A 344 44.69 15.70 -60.82
CA LEU A 344 44.32 16.94 -61.53
C LEU A 344 45.43 17.99 -61.51
N LEU A 345 46.49 17.77 -62.30
CA LEU A 345 47.27 18.87 -62.90
C LEU A 345 47.66 18.51 -64.34
N PRO A 346 46.92 18.98 -65.36
CA PRO A 346 47.45 19.12 -66.70
C PRO A 346 48.30 20.40 -66.81
N ALA A 347 49.44 20.21 -67.47
CA ALA A 347 50.27 21.15 -68.21
C ALA A 347 49.89 22.65 -68.27
N GLY A 348 50.87 23.48 -67.89
CA GLY A 348 51.14 24.76 -68.54
C GLY A 348 51.31 25.95 -67.59
N LEU A 349 52.55 26.37 -67.28
CA LEU A 349 53.19 27.54 -67.90
C LEU A 349 54.53 27.92 -67.20
N ILE A 350 55.64 27.62 -67.88
CA ILE A 350 56.77 28.52 -68.21
C ILE A 350 57.56 29.26 -67.10
N ILE A 351 58.79 28.76 -66.88
CA ILE A 351 60.11 29.43 -66.95
C ILE A 351 60.23 30.86 -66.37
N ALA A 352 61.00 31.01 -65.28
CA ALA A 352 62.19 31.89 -65.21
C ALA A 352 62.88 31.83 -63.83
N VAL A 353 63.87 30.94 -63.67
CA VAL A 353 64.95 31.14 -62.70
C VAL A 353 66.25 31.16 -63.48
N LYS A 354 66.81 32.35 -63.68
CA LYS A 354 68.23 32.48 -64.02
C LYS A 354 68.80 33.78 -63.45
N ASN A 355 69.69 33.58 -62.47
CA ASN A 355 70.78 34.45 -62.06
C ASN A 355 70.45 35.81 -61.45
N ARG A 356 70.81 35.98 -60.16
CA ARG A 356 71.99 36.80 -59.82
C ARG A 356 72.38 36.67 -58.34
N ASP A 357 73.49 35.98 -58.13
CA ASP A 357 74.47 36.37 -57.11
C ASP A 357 75.06 37.76 -57.45
N LYS A 358 75.59 38.41 -56.40
CA LYS A 358 76.11 39.80 -56.27
C LYS A 358 75.00 40.75 -55.82
N ILE A 359 75.08 41.32 -54.62
CA ILE A 359 76.09 42.34 -54.27
C ILE A 359 76.40 42.33 -52.76
N LYS A 360 77.70 42.29 -52.46
CA LYS A 360 78.33 42.62 -51.17
C LYS A 360 78.13 44.11 -50.82
N GLY A 361 77.91 44.39 -49.53
CA GLY A 361 78.69 45.36 -48.77
C GLY A 361 78.42 46.87 -48.95
N LYS A 362 77.91 47.47 -47.86
CA LYS A 362 78.02 48.86 -47.33
C LYS A 362 76.68 49.13 -46.64
N ILE A 363 76.58 49.52 -45.36
CA ILE A 363 77.13 50.74 -44.75
C ILE A 363 77.29 50.50 -43.23
N LYS A 364 78.43 50.93 -42.70
CA LYS A 364 78.68 51.25 -41.29
C LYS A 364 78.65 52.78 -41.14
N ASP A 365 78.12 53.26 -40.01
CA ASP A 365 78.15 54.62 -39.43
C ASP A 365 77.39 55.77 -40.11
N ARG A 366 76.35 56.29 -39.42
CA ARG A 366 76.35 57.60 -38.71
C ARG A 366 74.93 58.00 -38.26
N SER A 367 74.65 57.84 -36.96
CA SER A 367 74.15 58.88 -36.04
C SER A 367 73.90 58.28 -34.68
#